data_AF-Q7Z1T5-F1
#
_entry.id   AF-Q7Z1T5-F1
#
_cell.length_a   1.000
_cell.length_b   1.000
_cell.length_c   1.000
_cell.angle_alpha   90.00
_cell.angle_beta   90.00
_cell.angle_gamma   90.00
#
_symmetry.space_group_name_H-M   'P 1'
#
loop_
_entity.id
_entity.type
_entity.pdbx_description
1 polymer ?
#
loop_
_entity_poly.entity_id
_entity_poly.type
_entity_poly.pdbx_seq_one_letter_code
_entity_poly.pdbx_strand_id
1 'polypeptide(L)'
;SEPIYIRGCQSKTYDGKIFPGKGGEKQWICKDTIIHGDTNGACIPPRTQNLCVGELWDKSYGGRSNIKNDTKESLKQKIKNATQKETELLYEYHDKGTAIISQNDKKEKAD
;
A
#
# COMPACT_ATOMS: atom_id res chain seq x y z
N SER A 1 19.47 -9.94 -6.67
CA SER A 1 18.95 -10.11 -5.29
C SER A 1 17.68 -10.91 -5.38
N GLU A 2 17.48 -11.90 -4.52
CA GLU A 2 16.22 -12.65 -4.48
C GLU A 2 15.07 -11.75 -3.96
N PRO A 3 13.84 -11.91 -4.48
CA PRO A 3 12.71 -11.10 -4.04
C PRO A 3 12.38 -11.42 -2.58
N ILE A 4 12.40 -10.39 -1.72
CA ILE A 4 12.01 -10.53 -0.32
C ILE A 4 10.50 -10.68 -0.25
N TYR A 5 10.02 -11.87 0.10
CA TYR A 5 8.62 -12.10 0.40
C TYR A 5 8.31 -11.58 1.82
N ILE A 6 7.39 -10.63 1.93
CA ILE A 6 6.92 -10.10 3.22
C ILE A 6 5.44 -10.41 3.36
N ARG A 7 5.10 -11.15 4.43
CA ARG A 7 3.71 -11.50 4.74
C ARG A 7 2.86 -10.22 4.85
N GLY A 8 1.68 -10.24 4.23
CA GLY A 8 0.72 -9.14 4.30
C GLY A 8 0.97 -7.99 3.30
N CYS A 9 2.04 -8.05 2.50
CA CYS A 9 2.29 -7.11 1.42
C CYS A 9 2.18 -7.80 0.05
N GLN A 10 1.10 -7.50 -0.66
CA GLN A 10 0.78 -8.01 -1.99
C GLN A 10 0.83 -6.87 -3.02
N SER A 11 0.71 -7.19 -4.31
CA SER A 11 0.61 -6.18 -5.38
C SER A 11 -0.45 -5.13 -5.06
N LYS A 12 -0.16 -3.89 -5.43
CA LYS A 12 -1.02 -2.74 -5.12
C LYS A 12 -2.35 -2.84 -5.85
N THR A 13 -3.38 -2.29 -5.23
CA THR A 13 -4.74 -2.26 -5.78
C THR A 13 -5.44 -0.93 -5.52
N TYR A 14 -4.75 0.10 -5.03
CA TYR A 14 -5.41 1.30 -4.50
C TYR A 14 -6.14 2.12 -5.57
N ASP A 15 -5.72 2.04 -6.83
CA ASP A 15 -6.40 2.60 -8.00
C ASP A 15 -7.03 1.48 -8.89
N GLY A 16 -7.20 0.28 -8.34
CA GLY A 16 -7.65 -0.93 -9.05
C GLY A 16 -6.56 -1.99 -9.18
N LYS A 17 -6.95 -3.24 -9.38
CA LYS A 17 -6.00 -4.36 -9.56
C LYS A 17 -5.24 -4.25 -10.90
N ILE A 18 -3.99 -4.73 -10.91
CA ILE A 18 -3.20 -4.91 -12.14
C ILE A 18 -3.92 -5.93 -13.04
N PHE A 19 -3.98 -5.66 -14.36
CA PHE A 19 -4.59 -6.55 -15.35
C PHE A 19 -3.95 -7.96 -15.30
N PRO A 20 -4.73 -9.07 -15.38
CA PRO A 20 -6.15 -9.16 -15.74
C PRO A 20 -7.14 -8.91 -14.58
N GLY A 21 -6.65 -8.55 -13.39
CA GLY A 21 -7.50 -8.19 -12.26
C GLY A 21 -8.38 -6.98 -12.57
N LYS A 22 -9.57 -6.93 -11.96
CA LYS A 22 -10.51 -5.81 -12.03
C LYS A 22 -11.02 -5.42 -10.65
N GLY A 23 -11.38 -4.15 -10.50
CA GLY A 23 -11.90 -3.56 -9.27
C GLY A 23 -10.88 -3.49 -8.14
N GLY A 24 -11.35 -3.22 -6.92
CA GLY A 24 -10.54 -3.16 -5.70
C GLY A 24 -9.89 -1.80 -5.43
N GLU A 25 -10.23 -0.80 -6.25
CA GLU A 25 -9.90 0.60 -6.07
C GLU A 25 -10.40 1.14 -4.73
N LYS A 26 -9.62 2.04 -4.15
CA LYS A 26 -9.93 2.72 -2.90
C LYS A 26 -10.23 4.18 -3.20
N GLN A 27 -11.11 4.76 -2.40
CA GLN A 27 -11.47 6.18 -2.49
C GLN A 27 -10.73 6.97 -1.42
N TRP A 28 -10.58 8.28 -1.65
CA TRP A 28 -10.12 9.20 -0.62
C TRP A 28 -11.08 9.18 0.58
N ILE A 29 -10.53 9.05 1.78
CA ILE A 29 -11.33 9.10 3.03
C ILE A 29 -11.14 10.48 3.65
N CYS A 30 -12.14 11.35 3.49
CA CYS A 30 -12.14 12.73 4.01
C CYS A 30 -13.05 12.92 5.23
N LYS A 31 -13.64 11.82 5.73
CA LYS A 31 -14.57 11.84 6.86
C LYS A 31 -14.05 10.91 7.94
N ASP A 32 -14.41 11.22 9.17
CA ASP A 32 -14.09 10.38 10.30
C ASP A 32 -14.78 9.03 10.16
N THR A 33 -14.08 7.98 10.54
CA THR A 33 -14.60 6.61 10.46
C THR A 33 -14.21 5.85 11.73
N ILE A 34 -14.96 4.80 12.05
CA ILE A 34 -14.64 3.89 13.16
C ILE A 34 -13.21 3.30 12.99
N ILE A 35 -12.77 3.10 11.75
CA ILE A 35 -11.52 2.43 11.42
C ILE A 35 -10.32 3.38 11.44
N HIS A 36 -10.49 4.60 10.94
CA HIS A 36 -9.39 5.57 10.80
C HIS A 36 -9.40 6.69 11.84
N GLY A 37 -10.44 6.77 12.68
CA GLY A 37 -10.58 7.80 13.70
C GLY A 37 -10.91 9.17 13.11
N ASP A 38 -10.58 10.21 13.89
CA ASP A 38 -10.71 11.61 13.51
C ASP A 38 -9.62 11.98 12.49
N THR A 39 -10.08 12.48 11.35
CA THR A 39 -9.22 12.91 10.24
C THR A 39 -8.73 14.34 10.39
N ASN A 40 -9.24 15.10 11.36
CA ASN A 40 -8.94 16.52 11.62
C ASN A 40 -9.08 17.39 10.35
N GLY A 41 -10.04 17.08 9.50
CA GLY A 41 -10.27 17.77 8.22
C GLY A 41 -9.30 17.40 7.09
N ALA A 42 -8.38 16.45 7.30
CA ALA A 42 -7.52 15.91 6.23
C ALA A 42 -8.22 14.78 5.45
N CYS A 43 -7.72 14.49 4.25
CA CYS A 43 -8.15 13.33 3.46
C CYS A 43 -7.05 12.28 3.38
N ILE A 44 -7.37 11.02 3.69
CA ILE A 44 -6.44 9.89 3.62
C ILE A 44 -6.43 9.33 2.19
N PRO A 45 -5.30 9.40 1.46
CA PRO A 45 -5.25 8.95 0.07
C PRO A 45 -5.36 7.42 -0.05
N PRO A 46 -5.91 6.91 -1.17
CA PRO A 46 -5.96 5.48 -1.50
C PRO A 46 -4.62 4.75 -1.31
N ARG A 47 -3.52 5.38 -1.75
CA ARG A 47 -2.15 4.84 -1.61
C ARG A 47 -1.77 4.60 -0.14
N THR A 48 -2.05 5.55 0.76
CA THR A 48 -1.73 5.42 2.18
C THR A 48 -2.55 4.32 2.84
N GLN A 49 -3.82 4.14 2.43
CA GLN A 49 -4.66 3.04 2.92
C GLN A 49 -4.15 1.65 2.48
N ASN A 50 -3.27 1.58 1.49
CA ASN A 50 -2.67 0.34 0.95
C ASN A 50 -1.15 0.25 1.24
N LEU A 51 -0.66 0.99 2.24
CA LEU A 51 0.76 0.96 2.64
C LEU A 51 1.16 -0.44 3.13
N CYS A 52 2.33 -0.94 2.70
CA CYS A 52 2.94 -2.17 3.20
C CYS A 52 3.50 -1.92 4.61
N VAL A 53 2.84 -2.47 5.61
CA VAL A 53 3.33 -2.52 7.00
C VAL A 53 4.01 -3.84 7.33
N GLY A 54 3.87 -4.86 6.47
CA GLY A 54 4.56 -6.13 6.57
C GLY A 54 4.45 -6.78 7.96
N GLU A 55 5.59 -7.16 8.50
CA GLU A 55 5.69 -7.83 9.81
C GLU A 55 5.54 -6.89 11.01
N LEU A 56 5.33 -5.59 10.79
CA LEU A 56 5.04 -4.65 11.89
C LEU A 56 3.64 -4.89 12.47
N TRP A 57 2.71 -5.35 11.64
CA TRP A 57 1.32 -5.57 12.02
C TRP A 57 0.75 -6.83 11.36
N ASP A 58 0.23 -7.73 12.18
CA ASP A 58 -0.46 -8.94 11.73
C ASP A 58 -1.94 -8.61 11.57
N LYS A 59 -2.47 -8.71 10.34
CA LYS A 59 -3.88 -8.43 10.03
C LYS A 59 -4.84 -9.55 10.44
N SER A 60 -4.33 -10.68 10.94
CA SER A 60 -5.15 -11.82 11.37
C SER A 60 -6.02 -11.45 12.58
N TYR A 61 -7.23 -12.03 12.66
CA TYR A 61 -8.13 -11.93 13.82
C TYR A 61 -8.37 -10.50 14.35
N GLY A 62 -8.67 -9.55 13.47
CA GLY A 62 -8.96 -8.16 13.87
C GLY A 62 -7.74 -7.25 14.01
N GLY A 63 -6.54 -7.78 13.77
CA GLY A 63 -5.33 -6.98 13.72
C GLY A 63 -4.61 -6.90 15.06
N ARG A 64 -3.30 -7.14 15.06
CA ARG A 64 -2.46 -6.97 16.25
C ARG A 64 -1.05 -6.52 15.89
N SER A 65 -0.44 -5.77 16.80
CA SER A 65 0.96 -5.41 16.72
C SER A 65 1.83 -6.66 16.80
N ASN A 66 2.75 -6.80 15.84
CA ASN A 66 3.70 -7.91 15.79
C ASN A 66 5.13 -7.46 16.15
N ILE A 67 5.23 -6.38 16.93
CA ILE A 67 6.50 -5.79 17.40
C ILE A 67 6.62 -5.72 18.92
N LYS A 68 5.65 -6.25 19.67
CA LYS A 68 5.57 -6.10 21.15
C LYS A 68 6.84 -6.56 21.88
N ASN A 69 7.51 -7.59 21.37
CA ASN A 69 8.71 -8.17 21.98
C ASN A 69 9.96 -7.97 21.12
N ASP A 70 9.91 -7.09 20.10
CA ASP A 70 11.05 -6.84 19.24
C ASP A 70 12.09 -5.95 19.92
N THR A 71 13.37 -6.25 19.67
CA THR A 71 14.44 -5.29 19.95
C THR A 71 14.40 -4.13 18.95
N LYS A 72 15.11 -3.05 19.25
CA LYS A 72 15.28 -1.92 18.34
C LYS A 72 15.85 -2.36 16.98
N GLU A 73 16.76 -3.32 16.98
CA GLU A 73 17.42 -3.86 15.78
C GLU A 73 16.43 -4.67 14.94
N SER A 74 15.63 -5.53 15.59
CA SER A 74 14.55 -6.28 14.92
C SER A 74 13.52 -5.32 14.29
N LEU A 75 13.08 -4.32 15.05
CA LEU A 75 12.14 -3.31 14.58
C LEU A 75 12.71 -2.54 13.38
N LYS A 76 13.97 -2.10 13.47
CA LYS A 76 14.67 -1.43 12.36
C LYS A 76 14.70 -2.30 11.10
N GLN A 77 14.98 -3.60 11.26
CA GLN A 77 15.01 -4.52 10.14
C GLN A 77 13.63 -4.72 9.51
N LYS A 78 12.57 -4.86 10.32
CA LYS A 78 11.19 -4.97 9.83
C LYS A 78 10.75 -3.71 9.07
N ILE A 79 11.06 -2.53 9.58
CA ILE A 79 10.79 -1.26 8.88
C ILE A 79 11.54 -1.21 7.56
N LYS A 80 12.85 -1.52 7.56
CA LYS A 80 13.65 -1.54 6.32
C LYS A 80 13.05 -2.47 5.27
N ASN A 81 12.68 -3.69 5.68
CA ASN A 81 12.07 -4.68 4.79
C ASN A 81 10.73 -4.16 4.24
N ALA A 82 9.84 -3.64 5.09
CA ALA A 82 8.55 -3.10 4.67
C ALA A 82 8.71 -1.92 3.68
N THR A 83 9.62 -0.99 3.94
CA THR A 83 9.91 0.15 3.05
C THR A 83 10.49 -0.31 1.71
N GLN A 84 11.42 -1.27 1.72
CA GLN A 84 11.95 -1.86 0.49
C GLN A 84 10.83 -2.49 -0.33
N LYS A 85 9.98 -3.31 0.32
CA LYS A 85 8.91 -4.01 -0.38
C LYS A 85 7.83 -3.06 -0.88
N GLU A 86 7.50 -2.01 -0.13
CA GLU A 86 6.62 -0.94 -0.59
C GLU A 86 7.15 -0.34 -1.90
N THR A 87 8.44 -0.05 -1.95
CA THR A 87 9.09 0.55 -3.13
C THR A 87 9.02 -0.38 -4.34
N GLU A 88 9.32 -1.68 -4.15
CA GLU A 88 9.20 -2.69 -5.22
C GLU A 88 7.77 -2.79 -5.77
N LEU A 89 6.77 -2.84 -4.88
CA LEU A 89 5.37 -2.98 -5.28
C LEU A 89 4.82 -1.71 -5.93
N LEU A 90 5.28 -0.53 -5.49
CA LEU A 90 4.95 0.73 -6.16
C LEU A 90 5.56 0.79 -7.55
N TYR A 91 6.82 0.36 -7.71
CA TYR A 91 7.47 0.30 -9.02
C TYR A 91 6.68 -0.58 -9.98
N GLU A 92 6.34 -1.82 -9.59
CA GLU A 92 5.49 -2.71 -10.38
C GLU A 92 4.18 -2.02 -10.80
N TYR A 93 3.50 -1.39 -9.86
CA TYR A 93 2.18 -0.78 -10.10
C TYR A 93 2.21 0.41 -11.07
N HIS A 94 3.28 1.22 -11.02
CA HIS A 94 3.48 2.35 -11.93
C HIS A 94 3.97 1.89 -13.31
N ASP A 95 4.91 0.95 -13.35
CA ASP A 95 5.45 0.35 -14.58
C ASP A 95 4.35 -0.30 -15.42
N LYS A 96 3.39 -0.98 -14.77
CA LYS A 96 2.20 -1.55 -15.42
C LYS A 96 1.14 -0.52 -15.83
N GLY A 97 1.36 0.77 -15.61
CA GLY A 97 0.38 1.81 -15.96
C GLY A 97 -0.94 1.75 -15.18
N THR A 98 -0.96 1.04 -14.05
CA THR A 98 -2.21 0.81 -13.29
C THR A 98 -2.53 1.97 -12.35
N ALA A 99 -1.51 2.61 -11.76
CA ALA A 99 -1.71 3.83 -10.97
C ALA A 99 -2.34 4.93 -11.83
N ILE A 100 -3.31 5.68 -11.31
CA ILE A 100 -3.95 6.78 -12.08
C ILE A 100 -2.89 7.79 -12.54
N ILE A 101 -1.90 8.08 -11.69
CA ILE A 101 -0.84 9.04 -12.01
C ILE A 101 0.16 8.58 -13.08
N SER A 102 0.22 7.26 -13.40
CA SER A 102 1.04 6.78 -14.51
C SER A 102 0.31 6.81 -15.84
N GLN A 103 -1.00 7.04 -15.82
CA GLN A 103 -1.81 7.32 -17.00
C GLN A 103 -1.68 8.81 -17.31
N ASN A 104 -0.62 9.19 -18.04
CA ASN A 104 -0.51 10.54 -18.57
C ASN A 104 -1.73 10.86 -19.44
N ASP A 105 -2.33 12.05 -19.28
CA ASP A 105 -3.37 12.64 -20.14
C ASP A 105 -2.96 12.83 -21.62
N LYS A 106 -1.93 12.13 -22.12
CA LYS A 106 -1.36 12.26 -23.47
C LYS A 106 -1.44 10.96 -24.25
N LYS A 107 -2.63 10.37 -24.31
CA LYS A 107 -2.99 9.38 -25.35
C LYS A 107 -4.36 9.65 -25.97
N GLU A 108 -4.83 10.89 -25.92
CA GLU A 108 -5.94 11.39 -26.73
C GLU A 108 -5.50 12.65 -27.48
N LYS A 109 -5.07 12.44 -28.73
CA LYS A 109 -5.02 13.33 -29.91
C LYS A 109 -3.85 12.91 -30.82
N ALA A 110 -3.98 11.71 -31.35
CA ALA A 110 -3.38 11.33 -32.61
C ALA A 110 -4.38 10.40 -33.27
N ASP A 111 -5.38 11.01 -33.91
CA ASP A 111 -6.09 10.57 -35.12
C ASP A 111 -6.97 11.73 -35.59
#